data_AF-A0A8B6FN34-F1
#
_entry.id   AF-A0A8B6FN34-F1
#
_cell.length_a   1.000
_cell.length_b   1.000
_cell.length_c   1.000
_cell.angle_alpha   90.00
_cell.angle_beta   90.00
_cell.angle_gamma   90.00
#
_symmetry.space_group_name_H-M   'P 1'
#
loop_
_entity.id
_entity.type
_entity.pdbx_description
1 polymer ?
#
loop_
_entity_poly.entity_id
_entity_poly.type
_entity_poly.pdbx_seq_one_letter_code
_entity_poly.pdbx_strand_id
1 'polypeptide(L)'
;MNLLHVVYSHQEEVNAWKKNDTRFIETDAVKYLWDHLQTNNSIHITGLPGVGKTLTLHHIALQLRDTQGYIIIPCCRPADIPLHFRKGRNIVFVVDDICGKFTIDENEVREWKKYISEKLSILKSGRIKILTSNRYSVFQDHRFRVLEVFSEHFCDLSFGSYCITVLEKEKIANEYLPKDVFEKIKRHIGQMDCFPLMCQQYTIRPITDALMFFSNPFDIFEKEIFAMKEDDKLKFCALFICVLLNGCVGCGHK
;
A
#
# COMPACT_ATOMS: atom_id res chain seq x y z
N MET A 1 -10.43 -1.22 25.67
CA MET A 1 -9.52 -2.00 24.80
C MET A 1 -8.17 -2.08 25.52
N ASN A 2 -7.64 -3.27 25.78
CA ASN A 2 -6.45 -3.46 26.63
C ASN A 2 -5.17 -3.02 25.88
N LEU A 3 -4.38 -2.11 26.45
CA LEU A 3 -3.12 -1.60 25.85
C LEU A 3 -2.12 -2.71 25.47
N LEU A 4 -2.11 -3.82 26.22
CA LEU A 4 -1.27 -4.98 25.94
C LEU A 4 -1.68 -5.72 24.65
N HIS A 5 -2.97 -5.79 24.33
CA HIS A 5 -3.45 -6.42 23.09
C HIS A 5 -3.09 -5.59 21.84
N VAL A 6 -3.12 -4.26 21.96
CA VAL A 6 -2.78 -3.35 20.85
C VAL A 6 -1.26 -3.37 20.58
N VAL A 7 -0.43 -3.45 21.62
CA VAL A 7 1.03 -3.58 21.45
C VAL A 7 1.41 -4.94 20.85
N TYR A 8 0.72 -6.03 21.23
CA TYR A 8 0.93 -7.35 20.64
C TYR A 8 0.54 -7.39 19.16
N SER A 9 -0.60 -6.79 18.77
CA SER A 9 -1.02 -6.80 17.36
C SER A 9 -0.08 -5.99 16.45
N HIS A 10 0.42 -4.85 16.92
CA HIS A 10 1.39 -4.04 16.16
C HIS A 10 2.69 -4.79 15.89
N GLN A 11 3.18 -5.55 16.87
CA GLN A 11 4.42 -6.31 16.69
C GLN A 11 4.25 -7.49 15.72
N GLU A 12 3.10 -8.18 15.76
CA GLU A 12 2.76 -9.24 14.81
C GLU A 12 2.66 -8.69 13.38
N GLU A 13 2.00 -7.55 13.21
CA GLU A 13 1.87 -6.87 11.92
C GLU A 13 3.23 -6.45 11.36
N VAL A 14 4.07 -5.78 12.17
CA VAL A 14 5.42 -5.39 11.76
C VAL A 14 6.31 -6.60 11.45
N ASN A 15 6.11 -7.73 12.14
CA ASN A 15 6.83 -8.97 11.82
C ASN A 15 6.39 -9.56 10.48
N ALA A 16 5.09 -9.49 10.15
CA ALA A 16 4.61 -9.87 8.82
C ALA A 16 5.21 -8.97 7.74
N TRP A 17 5.34 -7.67 8.00
CA TRP A 17 6.00 -6.73 7.08
C TRP A 17 7.45 -7.13 6.82
N LYS A 18 8.23 -7.42 7.87
CA LYS A 18 9.62 -7.92 7.72
C LYS A 18 9.70 -9.15 6.84
N LYS A 19 8.78 -10.11 7.01
CA LYS A 19 8.76 -11.33 6.22
C LYS A 19 8.53 -11.03 4.73
N ASN A 20 7.61 -10.13 4.43
CA ASN A 20 7.30 -9.70 3.06
C ASN A 20 8.44 -8.86 2.44
N ASP A 21 9.24 -8.18 3.27
CA ASP A 21 10.34 -7.32 2.84
C ASP A 21 11.62 -8.07 2.46
N THR A 22 11.73 -9.36 2.82
CA THR A 22 12.97 -10.15 2.61
C THR A 22 13.47 -10.24 1.18
N ARG A 23 12.58 -10.08 0.19
CA ARG A 23 12.89 -10.09 -1.25
C ARG A 23 12.51 -8.76 -1.91
N PHE A 24 12.47 -7.68 -1.14
CA PHE A 24 12.14 -6.37 -1.66
C PHE A 24 13.18 -5.93 -2.69
N ILE A 25 12.72 -5.44 -3.83
CA ILE A 25 13.58 -4.87 -4.86
C ILE A 25 13.52 -3.36 -4.73
N GLU A 26 14.65 -2.75 -4.38
CA GLU A 26 14.76 -1.32 -4.23
C GLU A 26 14.55 -0.60 -5.57
N THR A 27 13.68 0.41 -5.57
CA THR A 27 13.36 1.23 -6.72
C THR A 27 13.84 2.67 -6.55
N ASP A 28 13.92 3.43 -7.63
CA ASP A 28 14.29 4.84 -7.59
C ASP A 28 13.25 5.67 -6.81
N ALA A 29 11.98 5.26 -6.79
CA ALA A 29 10.96 5.85 -5.93
C ALA A 29 11.28 5.69 -4.44
N VAL A 30 11.83 4.54 -4.02
CA VAL A 30 12.23 4.29 -2.62
C VAL A 30 13.38 5.23 -2.24
N LYS A 31 14.39 5.36 -3.10
CA LYS A 31 15.52 6.27 -2.88
C LYS A 31 15.05 7.72 -2.74
N TYR A 32 14.18 8.15 -3.66
CA TYR A 32 13.58 9.48 -3.61
C TYR A 32 12.84 9.73 -2.29
N LEU A 33 11.99 8.79 -1.87
CA LEU A 33 11.23 8.89 -0.62
C LEU A 33 12.15 8.90 0.60
N TRP A 34 13.21 8.09 0.59
CA TRP A 34 14.20 8.02 1.66
C TRP A 34 14.96 9.34 1.84
N ASP A 35 15.38 9.96 0.74
CA ASP A 35 16.07 11.25 0.75
C ASP A 35 15.14 12.36 1.27
N HIS A 36 13.87 12.37 0.83
CA HIS A 36 12.89 13.35 1.28
C HIS A 36 12.54 13.18 2.75
N LEU A 37 12.57 11.96 3.27
CA LEU A 37 12.38 11.72 4.70
C LEU A 37 13.51 12.26 5.57
N GLN A 38 14.68 12.58 5.04
CA GLN A 38 15.75 13.17 5.87
C GLN A 38 15.42 14.60 6.31
N THR A 39 14.65 15.33 5.50
CA THR A 39 14.29 16.73 5.76
C THR A 39 12.82 16.92 6.10
N ASN A 40 11.97 15.92 5.82
CA ASN A 40 10.53 16.00 6.02
C ASN A 40 10.03 14.99 7.06
N ASN A 41 8.99 15.38 7.80
CA ASN A 41 8.32 14.53 8.79
C ASN A 41 7.15 13.75 8.20
N SER A 42 6.62 14.15 7.04
CA SER A 42 5.57 13.43 6.35
C SER A 42 5.98 13.08 4.93
N ILE A 43 5.61 11.87 4.51
CA ILE A 43 5.56 11.51 3.10
C ILE A 43 4.22 10.86 2.78
N HIS A 44 3.79 11.02 1.54
CA HIS A 44 2.58 10.44 1.02
C HIS A 44 2.87 9.64 -0.25
N ILE A 45 2.40 8.40 -0.32
CA ILE A 45 2.56 7.53 -1.49
C ILE A 45 1.19 7.35 -2.14
N THR A 46 1.06 7.77 -3.39
CA THR A 46 -0.15 7.55 -4.17
C THR A 46 0.12 6.68 -5.40
N GLY A 47 -0.95 6.29 -6.08
CA GLY A 47 -0.88 5.47 -7.30
C GLY A 47 -2.04 4.50 -7.46
N LEU A 48 -2.13 3.92 -8.65
CA LEU A 48 -3.04 2.88 -9.06
C LEU A 48 -2.92 1.63 -8.18
N PRO A 49 -3.96 0.79 -8.12
CA PRO A 49 -3.88 -0.52 -7.45
C PRO A 49 -2.71 -1.37 -7.97
N GLY A 50 -2.09 -2.17 -7.11
CA GLY A 50 -1.10 -3.17 -7.52
C GLY A 50 0.30 -2.66 -7.89
N VAL A 51 0.56 -1.36 -7.84
CA VAL A 51 1.89 -0.78 -8.15
C VAL A 51 2.92 -0.88 -7.01
N GLY A 52 2.53 -1.42 -5.85
CA GLY A 52 3.46 -1.68 -4.74
C GLY A 52 3.44 -0.66 -3.59
N LYS A 53 2.48 0.27 -3.53
CA LYS A 53 2.38 1.31 -2.48
C LYS A 53 2.59 0.79 -1.05
N THR A 54 1.78 -0.18 -0.62
CA THR A 54 1.86 -0.79 0.72
C THR A 54 3.23 -1.36 1.00
N LEU A 55 3.82 -2.06 0.02
CA LEU A 55 5.13 -2.69 0.18
C LEU A 55 6.24 -1.64 0.31
N THR A 56 6.22 -0.60 -0.52
CA THR A 56 7.13 0.55 -0.42
C THR A 56 6.99 1.27 0.93
N LEU A 57 5.76 1.50 1.38
CA LEU A 57 5.47 2.16 2.66
C LEU A 57 6.06 1.38 3.85
N HIS A 58 5.84 0.06 3.85
CA HIS A 58 6.40 -0.83 4.88
C HIS A 58 7.93 -0.87 4.82
N HIS A 59 8.51 -1.03 3.63
CA HIS A 59 9.96 -1.06 3.45
C HIS A 59 10.63 0.17 4.07
N ILE A 60 10.12 1.37 3.77
CA ILE A 60 10.64 2.62 4.32
C ILE A 60 10.51 2.68 5.85
N ALA A 61 9.39 2.22 6.40
CA ALA A 61 9.20 2.15 7.85
C ALA A 61 10.21 1.20 8.52
N LEU A 62 10.45 0.04 7.91
CA LEU A 62 11.45 -0.94 8.36
C LEU A 62 12.86 -0.34 8.31
N GLN A 63 13.19 0.37 7.23
CA GLN A 63 14.47 1.05 7.06
C GLN A 63 14.69 2.14 8.13
N LEU A 64 13.66 2.95 8.45
CA LEU A 64 13.72 3.92 9.55
C LEU A 64 13.98 3.26 10.92
N ARG A 65 13.35 2.11 11.18
CA ARG A 65 13.62 1.34 12.40
C ARG A 65 15.06 0.85 12.44
N ASP A 66 15.50 0.21 11.36
CA ASP A 66 16.77 -0.52 11.36
C ASP A 66 17.99 0.41 11.29
N THR A 67 17.85 1.59 10.65
CA THR A 67 18.95 2.55 10.49
C THR A 67 18.92 3.69 11.52
N GLN A 68 17.74 4.11 11.98
CA GLN A 68 17.57 5.30 12.83
C GLN A 68 16.85 5.00 14.16
N GLY A 69 16.53 3.74 14.44
CA GLY A 69 15.94 3.31 15.71
C GLY A 69 14.50 3.77 15.93
N TYR A 70 13.76 4.09 14.86
CA TYR A 70 12.35 4.48 14.97
C TYR A 70 11.48 3.32 15.45
N ILE A 71 10.51 3.62 16.31
CA ILE A 71 9.44 2.70 16.68
C ILE A 71 8.35 2.80 15.62
N ILE A 72 8.02 1.67 14.99
CA ILE A 72 6.97 1.61 13.98
C ILE A 72 5.63 1.40 14.66
N ILE A 73 4.65 2.23 14.33
CA ILE A 73 3.27 2.13 14.79
C ILE A 73 2.35 2.09 13.56
N PRO A 74 1.84 0.91 13.17
CA PRO A 74 0.72 0.82 12.25
C PRO A 74 -0.48 1.59 12.81
N CYS A 75 -1.16 2.34 11.96
CA CYS A 75 -2.31 3.16 12.34
C CYS A 75 -3.43 2.96 11.34
N CYS A 76 -4.64 2.76 11.86
CA CYS A 76 -5.85 2.71 11.05
C CYS A 76 -6.60 4.05 11.10
N ARG A 77 -6.49 4.79 12.22
CA ARG A 77 -7.23 6.02 12.47
C ARG A 77 -6.33 7.12 13.04
N PRO A 78 -6.67 8.40 12.83
CA PRO A 78 -5.89 9.50 13.40
C PRO A 78 -5.83 9.46 14.94
N ALA A 79 -6.83 8.85 15.60
CA ALA A 79 -6.87 8.66 17.04
C ALA A 79 -5.77 7.72 17.58
N ASP A 80 -5.16 6.90 16.73
CA ASP A 80 -4.07 5.98 17.12
C ASP A 80 -2.77 6.74 17.42
N ILE A 81 -2.54 7.86 16.72
CA ILE A 81 -1.34 8.68 16.89
C ILE A 81 -1.17 9.18 18.34
N PRO A 82 -2.14 9.88 18.96
CA PRO A 82 -1.98 10.37 20.33
C PRO A 82 -1.96 9.22 21.36
N LEU A 83 -2.59 8.09 21.06
CA LEU A 83 -2.58 6.92 21.94
C LEU A 83 -1.17 6.32 22.08
N HIS A 84 -0.44 6.28 20.97
CA HIS A 84 0.90 5.70 20.87
C HIS A 84 2.03 6.72 20.94
N PHE A 85 1.72 8.02 20.88
CA PHE A 85 2.70 9.07 21.05
C PHE A 85 3.39 8.98 22.41
N ARG A 86 4.73 8.95 22.39
CA ARG A 86 5.58 8.97 23.59
C ARG A 86 6.61 10.08 23.42
N LYS A 87 6.49 11.11 24.27
CA LYS A 87 7.39 12.27 24.26
C LYS A 87 8.84 11.78 24.33
N GLY A 88 9.66 12.29 23.41
CA GLY A 88 11.10 12.04 23.39
C GLY A 88 11.52 10.78 22.64
N ARG A 89 10.59 9.96 22.13
CA ARG A 89 10.94 8.80 21.28
C ARG A 89 10.82 9.11 19.80
N ASN A 90 11.65 8.43 19.00
CA ASN A 90 11.54 8.43 17.55
C ASN A 90 10.43 7.46 17.14
N ILE A 91 9.35 7.95 16.54
CA ILE A 91 8.17 7.15 16.20
C ILE A 91 7.81 7.41 14.74
N VAL A 92 7.56 6.34 13.99
CA VAL A 92 7.01 6.42 12.64
C VAL A 92 5.61 5.82 12.66
N PHE A 93 4.63 6.67 12.33
CA PHE A 93 3.24 6.25 12.13
C PHE A 93 3.04 5.88 10.68
N VAL A 94 2.46 4.70 10.43
CA VAL A 94 2.22 4.17 9.09
C VAL A 94 0.73 4.03 8.89
N VAL A 95 0.17 4.76 7.91
CA VAL A 95 -1.26 4.76 7.58
C VAL A 95 -1.43 4.33 6.13
N ASP A 96 -1.77 3.06 5.91
CA ASP A 96 -2.00 2.51 4.57
C ASP A 96 -3.45 2.75 4.14
N ASP A 97 -3.67 3.11 2.87
CA ASP A 97 -5.00 3.41 2.30
C ASP A 97 -5.80 4.48 3.09
N ILE A 98 -5.15 5.60 3.46
CA ILE A 98 -5.74 6.71 4.21
C ILE A 98 -6.97 7.30 3.49
N CYS A 99 -8.03 7.58 4.26
CA CYS A 99 -9.28 8.17 3.77
C CYS A 99 -10.01 7.28 2.76
N GLY A 100 -9.86 5.96 2.88
CA GLY A 100 -10.66 4.98 2.16
C GLY A 100 -9.87 4.11 1.19
N LYS A 101 -10.21 2.81 1.22
CA LYS A 101 -9.55 1.79 0.42
C LYS A 101 -9.92 1.84 -1.06
N PHE A 102 -11.19 2.08 -1.42
CA PHE A 102 -11.66 2.03 -2.82
C PHE A 102 -12.14 3.39 -3.31
N THR A 103 -12.94 4.04 -2.48
CA THR A 103 -13.48 5.38 -2.65
C THR A 103 -13.16 6.18 -1.42
N ILE A 104 -13.21 7.51 -1.53
CA ILE A 104 -12.95 8.35 -0.37
C ILE A 104 -14.01 8.14 0.72
N ASP A 105 -13.56 8.04 1.97
CA ASP A 105 -14.40 8.01 3.16
C ASP A 105 -14.44 9.42 3.78
N GLU A 106 -15.59 10.08 3.66
CA GLU A 106 -15.78 11.43 4.21
C GLU A 106 -15.68 11.48 5.74
N ASN A 107 -16.01 10.40 6.44
CA ASN A 107 -15.86 10.35 7.89
C ASN A 107 -14.39 10.35 8.25
N GLU A 108 -13.58 9.53 7.60
CA GLU A 108 -12.13 9.52 7.81
C GLU A 108 -11.50 10.87 7.46
N VAL A 109 -11.90 11.51 6.35
CA VAL A 109 -11.42 12.87 6.02
C VAL A 109 -11.75 13.85 7.15
N ARG A 110 -12.97 13.82 7.69
CA ARG A 110 -13.37 14.71 8.79
C ARG A 110 -12.55 14.44 10.06
N GLU A 111 -12.31 13.18 10.39
CA GLU A 111 -11.49 12.79 11.54
C GLU A 111 -10.04 13.26 11.38
N TRP A 112 -9.43 13.03 10.21
CA TRP A 112 -8.08 13.50 9.89
C TRP A 112 -7.98 15.02 9.91
N LYS A 113 -8.94 15.72 9.31
CA LYS A 113 -8.98 17.19 9.31
C LYS A 113 -9.02 17.75 10.73
N LYS A 114 -9.90 17.21 11.58
CA LYS A 114 -9.98 17.59 12.99
C LYS A 114 -8.65 17.32 13.70
N TYR A 115 -8.08 16.13 13.53
CA TYR A 115 -6.82 15.75 14.16
C TYR A 115 -5.67 16.68 13.77
N ILE A 116 -5.49 16.94 12.48
CA ILE A 116 -4.45 17.84 11.96
C ILE A 116 -4.62 19.24 12.57
N SER A 117 -5.85 19.78 12.58
CA SER A 117 -6.11 21.12 13.13
C SER A 117 -5.78 21.25 14.61
N GLU A 118 -5.97 20.19 15.40
CA GLU A 118 -5.76 20.20 16.85
C GLU A 118 -4.34 19.78 17.27
N LYS A 119 -3.65 18.96 16.46
CA LYS A 119 -2.43 18.23 16.83
C LYS A 119 -1.26 18.42 15.86
N LEU A 120 -1.31 19.42 14.99
CA LEU A 120 -0.23 19.75 14.03
C LEU A 120 1.16 19.87 14.70
N SER A 121 1.21 20.34 15.95
CA SER A 121 2.47 20.49 16.71
C SER A 121 3.18 19.16 16.99
N ILE A 122 2.43 18.05 17.12
CA ILE A 122 3.01 16.71 17.26
C ILE A 122 3.68 16.29 15.95
N LEU A 123 3.05 16.60 14.82
CA LEU A 123 3.52 16.25 13.48
C LEU A 123 4.76 17.05 13.07
N LYS A 124 4.92 18.25 13.62
CA LYS A 124 6.08 19.11 13.40
C LYS A 124 7.29 18.74 14.27
N SER A 125 7.18 17.78 15.18
CA SER A 125 8.33 17.28 15.94
C SER A 125 9.23 16.45 15.04
N GLY A 126 10.51 16.82 14.91
CA GLY A 126 11.49 16.04 14.11
C GLY A 126 11.77 14.61 14.61
N ARG A 127 11.16 14.18 15.72
CA ARG A 127 11.19 12.79 16.20
C ARG A 127 10.00 11.96 15.71
N ILE A 128 9.02 12.60 15.08
CA ILE A 128 7.81 11.95 14.59
C ILE A 128 7.83 11.97 13.08
N LYS A 129 7.64 10.79 12.49
CA LYS A 129 7.43 10.62 11.06
C LYS A 129 6.04 10.05 10.81
N ILE A 130 5.40 10.49 9.73
CA ILE A 130 4.14 9.92 9.25
C ILE A 130 4.32 9.51 7.81
N LEU A 131 4.16 8.22 7.55
CA LEU A 131 4.12 7.67 6.21
C LEU A 131 2.67 7.33 5.92
N THR A 132 2.15 7.84 4.81
CA THR A 132 0.78 7.58 4.40
C THR A 132 0.73 7.05 2.98
N SER A 133 -0.27 6.24 2.65
CA SER A 133 -0.57 5.87 1.27
C SER A 133 -2.05 6.01 0.96
N ASN A 134 -2.41 6.23 -0.30
CA ASN A 134 -3.78 6.04 -0.77
C ASN A 134 -3.80 5.62 -2.24
N ARG A 135 -4.99 5.30 -2.74
CA ARG A 135 -5.20 5.16 -4.19
C ARG A 135 -5.21 6.53 -4.87
N TYR A 136 -4.73 6.55 -6.10
CA TYR A 136 -4.75 7.75 -6.95
C TYR A 136 -6.15 8.38 -7.04
N SER A 137 -7.22 7.58 -7.15
CA SER A 137 -8.59 8.08 -7.19
C SER A 137 -9.00 8.84 -5.92
N VAL A 138 -8.55 8.40 -4.76
CA VAL A 138 -8.79 9.06 -3.46
C VAL A 138 -7.98 10.35 -3.37
N PHE A 139 -6.71 10.31 -3.78
CA PHE A 139 -5.83 11.48 -3.80
C PHE A 139 -6.35 12.62 -4.68
N GLN A 140 -6.89 12.28 -5.85
CA GLN A 140 -7.43 13.26 -6.80
C GLN A 140 -8.72 13.91 -6.31
N ASP A 141 -9.45 13.28 -5.39
CA ASP A 141 -10.70 13.81 -4.86
C ASP A 141 -10.47 15.12 -4.10
N HIS A 142 -11.23 16.15 -4.46
CA HIS A 142 -11.15 17.46 -3.83
C HIS A 142 -11.33 17.44 -2.30
N ARG A 143 -12.08 16.47 -1.77
CA ARG A 143 -12.28 16.29 -0.32
C ARG A 143 -11.00 15.86 0.37
N PHE A 144 -10.09 15.13 -0.30
CA PHE A 144 -8.80 14.77 0.27
C PHE A 144 -7.84 15.97 0.34
N ARG A 145 -7.94 16.90 -0.62
CA ARG A 145 -7.05 18.07 -0.73
C ARG A 145 -7.09 19.01 0.48
N VAL A 146 -8.12 18.92 1.32
CA VAL A 146 -8.21 19.70 2.57
C VAL A 146 -7.20 19.23 3.62
N LEU A 147 -6.55 18.09 3.42
CA LEU A 147 -5.53 17.51 4.31
C LEU A 147 -4.12 17.92 3.84
N GLU A 148 -3.82 19.22 3.89
CA GLU A 148 -2.62 19.84 3.28
C GLU A 148 -1.31 19.12 3.66
N VAL A 149 -1.17 18.64 4.90
CA VAL A 149 0.03 17.95 5.41
C VAL A 149 0.42 16.68 4.62
N PHE A 150 -0.54 16.08 3.91
CA PHE A 150 -0.32 14.89 3.06
C PHE A 150 -0.16 15.25 1.58
N SER A 151 -0.34 16.52 1.20
CA SER A 151 -0.26 16.99 -0.19
C SER A 151 1.08 17.64 -0.55
N GLU A 152 1.91 18.02 0.43
CA GLU A 152 3.17 18.74 0.20
C GLU A 152 4.30 17.84 -0.32
N HIS A 153 4.43 16.63 0.22
CA HIS A 153 5.52 15.71 -0.09
C HIS A 153 4.95 14.35 -0.49
N PHE A 154 4.49 14.27 -1.74
CA PHE A 154 3.92 13.05 -2.28
C PHE A 154 4.73 12.46 -3.43
N CYS A 155 4.61 11.15 -3.59
CA CYS A 155 5.20 10.37 -4.67
C CYS A 155 4.11 9.51 -5.29
N ASP A 156 3.87 9.66 -6.60
CA ASP A 156 2.94 8.83 -7.35
C ASP A 156 3.69 7.71 -8.06
N LEU A 157 3.45 6.46 -7.64
CA LEU A 157 4.12 5.28 -8.18
C LEU A 157 3.57 4.82 -9.55
N SER A 158 2.57 5.52 -10.09
CA SER A 158 1.89 5.15 -11.34
C SER A 158 2.19 6.06 -12.51
N PHE A 159 2.68 7.27 -12.25
CA PHE A 159 2.98 8.24 -13.29
C PHE A 159 4.32 8.93 -13.05
N GLY A 160 5.02 9.25 -14.15
CA GLY A 160 6.25 10.05 -14.13
C GLY A 160 7.50 9.26 -13.74
N SER A 161 8.44 9.94 -13.10
CA SER A 161 9.79 9.43 -12.78
C SER A 161 9.84 8.40 -11.66
N TYR A 162 8.73 8.20 -10.94
CA TYR A 162 8.66 7.26 -9.81
C TYR A 162 7.96 5.94 -10.18
N CYS A 163 7.54 5.81 -11.43
CA CYS A 163 7.08 4.54 -11.96
C CYS A 163 8.20 3.50 -11.91
N ILE A 164 7.81 2.25 -11.66
CA ILE A 164 8.73 1.12 -11.81
C ILE A 164 9.20 1.07 -13.26
N THR A 165 10.49 1.30 -13.44
CA THR A 165 11.17 1.29 -14.73
C THR A 165 11.23 -0.11 -15.32
N VAL A 166 11.52 -0.21 -16.62
CA VAL A 166 11.73 -1.52 -17.29
C VAL A 166 12.82 -2.33 -16.58
N LEU A 167 13.93 -1.70 -16.20
CA LEU A 167 15.04 -2.37 -15.52
C LEU A 167 14.64 -2.87 -14.13
N GLU A 168 13.84 -2.12 -13.39
CA GLU A 168 13.31 -2.56 -12.09
C GLU A 168 12.29 -3.68 -12.25
N LYS A 169 11.41 -3.61 -13.27
CA LYS A 169 10.50 -4.72 -13.59
C LYS A 169 11.29 -5.97 -13.94
N GLU A 170 12.38 -5.88 -14.70
CA GLU A 170 13.24 -7.03 -15.00
C GLU A 170 13.88 -7.63 -13.73
N LYS A 171 14.33 -6.80 -12.80
CA LYS A 171 14.83 -7.27 -11.49
C LYS A 171 13.75 -8.00 -10.69
N ILE A 172 12.55 -7.41 -10.61
CA ILE A 172 11.40 -8.03 -9.95
C ILE A 172 11.04 -9.36 -10.62
N ALA A 173 10.98 -9.40 -11.95
CA ALA A 173 10.68 -10.62 -12.70
C ALA A 173 11.71 -11.72 -12.42
N ASN A 174 12.99 -11.37 -12.44
CA ASN A 174 14.08 -12.32 -12.21
C ASN A 174 14.07 -12.90 -10.78
N GLU A 175 13.62 -12.12 -9.79
CA GLU A 175 13.53 -12.57 -8.39
C GLU A 175 12.28 -13.44 -8.12
N TYR A 176 11.13 -13.07 -8.71
CA TYR A 176 9.85 -13.67 -8.35
C TYR A 176 9.32 -14.70 -9.36
N LEU A 177 9.75 -14.67 -10.62
CA LEU A 177 9.19 -15.52 -11.66
C LEU A 177 10.15 -16.66 -12.06
N PRO A 178 9.60 -17.81 -12.49
CA PRO A 178 10.40 -18.83 -13.17
C PRO A 178 11.12 -18.25 -14.39
N LYS A 179 12.33 -18.75 -14.67
CA LYS A 179 13.17 -18.25 -15.78
C LYS A 179 12.48 -18.33 -17.14
N ASP A 180 11.76 -19.41 -17.42
CA ASP A 180 11.04 -19.58 -18.68
C ASP A 180 9.88 -18.59 -18.83
N VAL A 181 9.23 -18.23 -17.72
CA VAL A 181 8.17 -17.21 -17.68
C VAL A 181 8.76 -15.83 -17.92
N PHE A 182 9.85 -15.49 -17.23
CA PHE A 182 10.53 -14.21 -17.44
C PHE A 182 10.95 -14.03 -18.90
N GLU A 183 11.60 -15.02 -19.51
CA GLU A 183 12.03 -14.94 -20.92
C GLU A 183 10.86 -14.77 -21.89
N LYS A 184 9.69 -15.36 -21.60
CA LYS A 184 8.46 -15.16 -22.40
C LYS A 184 7.95 -13.72 -22.35
N ILE A 185 7.97 -13.10 -21.17
CA ILE A 185 7.39 -11.77 -20.97
C ILE A 185 8.36 -10.61 -21.19
N LYS A 186 9.67 -10.88 -21.17
CA LYS A 186 10.75 -9.87 -21.17
C LYS A 186 10.59 -8.79 -22.24
N ARG A 187 10.22 -9.17 -23.47
CA ARG A 187 10.06 -8.21 -24.58
C ARG A 187 8.88 -7.23 -24.40
N HIS A 188 7.90 -7.58 -23.58
CA HIS A 188 6.68 -6.80 -23.36
C HIS A 188 6.61 -6.20 -21.94
N ILE A 189 7.62 -6.46 -21.10
CA ILE A 189 7.60 -6.12 -19.67
C ILE A 189 7.35 -4.63 -19.39
N GLY A 190 7.81 -3.75 -20.30
CA GLY A 190 7.59 -2.32 -20.17
C GLY A 190 6.12 -1.90 -20.20
N GLN A 191 5.28 -2.62 -20.95
CA GLN A 191 3.87 -2.32 -21.18
C GLN A 191 2.94 -2.92 -20.10
N MET A 192 3.49 -3.71 -19.17
CA MET A 192 2.70 -4.42 -18.17
C MET A 192 2.39 -3.53 -16.97
N ASP A 193 1.11 -3.32 -16.71
CA ASP A 193 0.62 -2.57 -15.55
C ASP A 193 0.54 -3.43 -14.29
N CYS A 194 0.46 -2.77 -13.13
CA CYS A 194 0.33 -3.45 -11.83
C CYS A 194 1.41 -4.54 -11.58
N PHE A 195 2.58 -4.39 -12.21
CA PHE A 195 3.54 -5.47 -12.40
C PHE A 195 3.93 -6.22 -11.10
N PRO A 196 4.22 -5.55 -9.96
CA PRO A 196 4.50 -6.26 -8.71
C PRO A 196 3.37 -7.18 -8.25
N LEU A 197 2.11 -6.70 -8.34
CA LEU A 197 0.94 -7.50 -7.99
C LEU A 197 0.81 -8.70 -8.94
N MET A 198 1.03 -8.50 -10.24
CA MET A 198 0.97 -9.57 -11.23
C MET A 198 1.99 -10.67 -10.92
N CYS A 199 3.23 -10.29 -10.60
CA CYS A 199 4.26 -11.24 -10.18
C CYS A 199 3.83 -12.02 -8.93
N GLN A 200 3.32 -11.32 -7.91
CA GLN A 200 2.84 -11.97 -6.69
C GLN A 200 1.71 -12.97 -6.99
N GLN A 201 0.71 -12.58 -7.79
CA GLN A 201 -0.41 -13.45 -8.13
C GLN A 201 0.07 -14.69 -8.89
N TYR A 202 1.02 -14.53 -9.82
CA TYR A 202 1.61 -15.65 -10.56
C TYR A 202 2.34 -16.65 -9.63
N THR A 203 3.05 -16.16 -8.61
CA THR A 203 3.73 -17.04 -7.65
C THR A 203 2.76 -17.88 -6.81
N ILE A 204 1.59 -17.33 -6.50
CA ILE A 204 0.54 -18.02 -5.73
C ILE A 204 -0.18 -19.02 -6.63
N ARG A 205 -0.50 -18.61 -7.85
CA ARG A 205 -1.25 -19.40 -8.82
C ARG A 205 -0.63 -19.24 -10.20
N PRO A 206 0.30 -20.13 -10.58
CA PRO A 206 0.88 -20.11 -11.91
C PRO A 206 -0.21 -20.29 -12.97
N ILE A 207 -0.22 -19.40 -13.96
CA ILE A 207 -1.15 -19.44 -15.09
C ILE A 207 -0.41 -19.93 -16.34
N THR A 208 -1.04 -20.83 -17.09
CA THR A 208 -0.44 -21.50 -18.24
C THR A 208 -0.01 -20.52 -19.32
N ASP A 209 -0.88 -19.56 -19.66
CA ASP A 209 -0.55 -18.49 -20.60
C ASP A 209 -0.05 -17.26 -19.83
N ALA A 210 1.24 -17.28 -19.48
CA ALA A 210 1.87 -16.18 -18.76
C ALA A 210 1.81 -14.87 -19.56
N LEU A 211 2.03 -14.90 -20.88
CA LEU A 211 2.02 -13.67 -21.66
C LEU A 211 0.62 -13.03 -21.66
N MET A 212 -0.42 -13.83 -21.88
CA MET A 212 -1.80 -13.34 -21.77
C MET A 212 -2.09 -12.79 -20.37
N PHE A 213 -1.65 -13.49 -19.33
CA PHE A 213 -1.88 -13.07 -17.94
C PHE A 213 -1.26 -11.70 -17.63
N PHE A 214 0.00 -11.48 -18.01
CA PHE A 214 0.68 -10.24 -17.70
C PHE A 214 0.28 -9.09 -18.62
N SER A 215 -0.06 -9.37 -19.89
CA SER A 215 -0.46 -8.33 -20.86
C SER A 215 -1.92 -7.92 -20.72
N ASN A 216 -2.83 -8.85 -20.43
CA ASN A 216 -4.24 -8.55 -20.22
C ASN A 216 -4.84 -9.48 -19.14
N PRO A 217 -4.60 -9.20 -17.87
CA PRO A 217 -5.15 -10.01 -16.79
C PRO A 217 -6.67 -9.95 -16.68
N PHE A 218 -7.28 -8.89 -17.18
CA PHE A 218 -8.74 -8.73 -17.12
C PHE A 218 -9.44 -9.86 -17.87
N ASP A 219 -8.97 -10.21 -19.07
CA ASP A 219 -9.56 -11.30 -19.86
C ASP A 219 -9.51 -12.65 -19.13
N ILE A 220 -8.46 -12.87 -18.32
CA ILE A 220 -8.32 -14.10 -17.53
C ILE A 220 -9.30 -14.07 -16.36
N PHE A 221 -9.32 -12.99 -15.59
CA PHE A 221 -10.23 -12.86 -14.45
C PHE A 221 -11.70 -12.86 -14.87
N GLU A 222 -12.03 -12.23 -15.99
CA GLU A 222 -13.38 -12.23 -16.56
C GLU A 222 -13.84 -13.66 -16.88
N LYS A 223 -13.01 -14.44 -17.58
CA LYS A 223 -13.31 -15.86 -17.86
C LYS A 223 -13.49 -16.67 -16.59
N GLU A 224 -12.66 -16.44 -15.57
CA GLU A 224 -12.79 -17.14 -14.28
C GLU A 224 -14.06 -16.75 -13.52
N ILE A 225 -14.43 -15.47 -13.52
CA ILE A 225 -15.68 -14.99 -12.91
C ILE A 225 -16.89 -15.60 -13.62
N PHE A 226 -16.88 -15.67 -14.95
CA PHE A 226 -17.96 -16.29 -15.71
C PHE A 226 -18.03 -17.80 -15.53
N ALA A 227 -16.89 -18.50 -15.48
CA ALA A 227 -16.88 -19.93 -15.15
C ALA A 227 -17.44 -20.18 -13.74
N MET A 228 -17.07 -19.35 -12.76
CA MET A 228 -17.59 -19.43 -11.38
C MET A 228 -19.11 -19.28 -11.31
N LYS A 229 -19.71 -18.46 -12.18
CA LYS A 229 -21.17 -18.30 -12.25
C LYS A 229 -21.88 -19.63 -12.56
N GLU A 230 -21.28 -20.47 -13.39
CA GLU A 230 -21.82 -21.77 -13.77
C GLU A 230 -21.43 -22.87 -12.76
N ASP A 231 -20.18 -22.87 -12.31
CA ASP A 231 -19.60 -23.94 -11.47
C ASP A 231 -19.97 -23.83 -9.99
N ASP A 232 -20.05 -22.60 -9.45
CA ASP A 232 -20.29 -22.35 -8.03
C ASP A 232 -21.04 -21.02 -7.83
N LYS A 233 -22.36 -21.09 -8.02
CA LYS A 233 -23.28 -19.95 -7.90
C LYS A 233 -23.16 -19.24 -6.54
N LEU A 234 -22.87 -19.98 -5.46
CA LEU A 234 -22.73 -19.39 -4.13
C LEU A 234 -21.46 -18.52 -4.05
N LYS A 235 -20.33 -19.01 -4.53
CA LYS A 235 -19.10 -18.19 -4.61
C LYS A 235 -19.28 -16.99 -5.53
N PHE A 236 -19.93 -17.16 -6.68
CA PHE A 236 -20.21 -16.05 -7.58
C PHE A 236 -21.09 -14.99 -6.93
N CYS A 237 -22.18 -15.39 -6.27
CA CYS A 237 -23.04 -14.46 -5.52
C CYS A 237 -22.28 -13.77 -4.38
N ALA A 238 -21.45 -14.50 -3.63
CA ALA A 238 -20.63 -13.92 -2.58
C ALA A 238 -19.64 -12.89 -3.14
N LEU A 239 -18.96 -13.19 -4.24
CA LEU A 239 -18.06 -12.25 -4.93
C LEU A 239 -18.83 -11.01 -5.41
N PHE A 240 -20.00 -11.20 -6.03
CA PHE A 240 -20.84 -10.10 -6.51
C PHE A 240 -21.29 -9.19 -5.35
N ILE A 241 -21.70 -9.77 -4.23
CA ILE A 241 -22.03 -9.02 -3.01
C ILE A 241 -20.79 -8.30 -2.46
N CYS A 242 -19.63 -8.95 -2.44
CA CYS A 242 -18.36 -8.32 -2.05
C CYS A 242 -18.05 -7.11 -2.93
N VAL A 243 -18.20 -7.20 -4.25
CA VAL A 243 -17.95 -6.08 -5.16
C VAL A 243 -18.97 -4.96 -4.94
N LEU A 244 -20.27 -5.28 -4.86
CA LEU A 244 -21.32 -4.28 -4.61
C LEU A 244 -21.18 -3.56 -3.27
N LEU A 245 -20.73 -4.27 -2.24
CA LEU A 245 -20.53 -3.71 -0.90
C LEU A 245 -19.12 -3.16 -0.71
N ASN A 246 -18.33 -2.92 -1.77
CA ASN A 246 -16.95 -2.42 -1.70
C ASN A 246 -16.03 -3.22 -0.74
N GLY A 247 -16.25 -4.53 -0.63
CA GLY A 247 -15.52 -5.42 0.27
C GLY A 247 -16.03 -5.44 1.71
N CYS A 248 -17.16 -4.79 2.04
CA CYS A 248 -17.73 -4.75 3.38
C CYS A 248 -18.48 -6.04 3.80
N VAL A 249 -18.19 -7.19 3.20
CA VAL A 249 -18.78 -8.48 3.62
C VAL A 249 -17.95 -9.03 4.78
N GLY A 250 -18.16 -8.46 5.96
CA GLY A 250 -17.42 -8.84 7.16
C GLY A 250 -17.61 -7.95 8.38
N CYS A 251 -18.24 -6.78 8.26
CA CYS A 251 -18.58 -5.96 9.42
C CYS A 251 -19.88 -6.46 10.04
N GLY A 252 -19.81 -7.60 10.74
CA GLY A 252 -20.79 -7.92 11.76
C GLY A 252 -20.71 -6.83 12.84
N HIS A 253 -21.66 -5.90 12.83
CA HIS A 253 -21.95 -5.09 14.01
C HIS A 253 -22.42 -6.03 15.12
N LYS A 254 -21.58 -6.19 16.13
CA LYS A 254 -21.99 -6.54 17.49
C LYS A 254 -21.41 -5.49 18.44
#